data_AF-A0A841AU94-F1
#
_entry.id   AF-A0A841AU94-F1
#
_cell.length_a   1.000
_cell.length_b   1.000
_cell.length_c   1.000
_cell.angle_alpha   90.00
_cell.angle_beta   90.00
_cell.angle_gamma   90.00
#
_symmetry.space_group_name_H-M   'P 1'
#
loop_
_entity.id
_entity.type
_entity.pdbx_description
1 polymer ?
#
loop_
_entity_poly.entity_id
_entity_poly.type
_entity_poly.pdbx_seq_one_letter_code
_entity_poly.pdbx_strand_id
1 'polypeptide(L)'
;MTRKRLLAAIAATASAVGLSGAVVTAEAAAPSLSAAFAQSSSWDSGYGGKYTLTNAGDANSTQWTIEFDLPEGTAITTSWSSVLTRTGQHYKVTNAGFNGTVKPGGTATFGFNTAGLGLPTGCTVNGSPCGGGAPTTTASPTTTTTSKPPTTTTTTPSGDVVEVDTAAELQSALAAASPGQTIRLAAGTYLGSFVAMKPGTAGAPITVTGPSTAVLINDGPSGEAPSCPAPTAGWDSGYGFWLYGAPYWHLEGFTVQESKKGIVADNSHHTVIDGVRVHRIDEEAVHFRRSSADSVIRDSTISHTGLVQAGYGEGVYLGSANSNWACHGNSGGVDRSDRIQVLGNHIGPYVAAEGIDVKEGTEGGVIRGNTFDGQGVSGQNSADSWVDVKGFGYVIEDNTGTFASPGTFVNGYETHNPGTTPSFPNGCGNVWRGNKSDLGGVGQYAIKITSTSKCSERPNVVYASNTVSRAVNGLTNVPVTP
;
A
#
# COMPACT_ATOMS: atom_id res chain seq x y z
N MET A 1 23.33 -37.02 70.56
CA MET A 1 22.92 -36.21 69.40
C MET A 1 23.65 -34.88 69.45
N THR A 2 24.42 -34.60 68.39
CA THR A 2 24.92 -33.31 67.87
C THR A 2 25.33 -32.17 68.83
N ARG A 3 26.66 -31.93 68.88
CA ARG A 3 27.40 -30.80 69.48
C ARG A 3 27.26 -29.49 68.67
N LYS A 4 27.47 -28.34 69.34
CA LYS A 4 28.37 -27.20 68.97
C LYS A 4 28.14 -26.04 69.97
N ARG A 5 29.02 -25.77 70.94
CA ARG A 5 30.31 -25.01 71.00
C ARG A 5 30.22 -23.48 70.74
N LEU A 6 30.66 -22.76 71.78
CA LEU A 6 30.83 -21.32 72.06
C LEU A 6 31.55 -20.48 70.99
N LEU A 7 31.36 -19.14 71.04
CA LEU A 7 32.38 -18.06 71.19
C LEU A 7 31.67 -16.68 71.05
N ALA A 8 31.62 -15.84 72.09
CA ALA A 8 32.55 -14.77 72.50
C ALA A 8 32.60 -13.55 71.54
N ALA A 9 32.17 -12.39 72.08
CA ALA A 9 32.10 -11.10 71.40
C ALA A 9 33.28 -10.19 71.77
N ILE A 10 33.84 -9.47 70.79
CA ILE A 10 34.60 -8.23 70.99
C ILE A 10 34.28 -7.28 69.82
N ALA A 11 33.90 -6.05 70.15
CA ALA A 11 33.62 -4.95 69.24
C ALA A 11 34.90 -4.27 68.75
N ALA A 12 34.93 -3.87 67.48
CA ALA A 12 35.91 -2.93 66.93
C ALA A 12 35.19 -1.94 66.01
N THR A 13 35.26 -0.66 66.38
CA THR A 13 34.82 0.50 65.59
C THR A 13 35.89 0.84 64.54
N ALA A 14 35.51 0.96 63.28
CA ALA A 14 36.36 1.46 62.20
C ALA A 14 35.65 2.62 61.47
N SER A 15 36.38 3.74 61.37
CA SER A 15 35.97 5.03 60.82
C SER A 15 35.65 4.96 59.32
N ALA A 16 34.53 5.55 58.90
CA ALA A 16 34.13 5.68 57.51
C ALA A 16 34.93 6.79 56.79
N VAL A 17 35.68 6.43 55.75
CA VAL A 17 36.20 7.38 54.77
C VAL A 17 35.13 7.58 53.71
N GLY A 18 34.55 8.79 53.65
CA GLY A 18 33.60 9.16 52.61
C GLY A 18 34.30 9.35 51.27
N LEU A 19 34.05 8.44 50.32
CA LEU A 19 34.17 8.75 48.90
C LEU A 19 32.85 9.41 48.47
N SER A 20 32.88 10.70 48.22
CA SER A 20 31.86 11.37 47.41
C SER A 20 32.01 10.90 45.96
N GLY A 21 31.40 9.75 45.65
CA GLY A 21 31.17 9.37 44.25
C GLY A 21 30.21 10.39 43.65
N ALA A 22 30.67 11.14 42.66
CA ALA A 22 29.76 11.89 41.80
C ALA A 22 28.76 10.90 41.21
N VAL A 23 27.50 11.03 41.61
CA VAL A 23 26.42 10.30 40.97
C VAL A 23 26.32 10.89 39.57
N VAL A 24 26.91 10.21 38.58
CA VAL A 24 26.59 10.51 37.18
C VAL A 24 25.16 10.01 37.03
N THR A 25 24.19 10.91 37.17
CA THR A 25 22.82 10.63 36.77
C THR A 25 22.90 10.29 35.28
N ALA A 26 22.66 9.03 34.93
CA ALA A 26 22.44 8.67 33.53
C ALA A 26 21.29 9.53 33.03
N GLU A 27 21.56 10.38 32.04
CA GLU A 27 20.54 11.22 31.44
C GLU A 27 19.44 10.31 30.87
N ALA A 28 18.18 10.65 31.15
CA ALA A 28 17.06 9.83 30.71
C ALA A 28 17.00 9.87 29.19
N ALA A 29 16.95 8.70 28.56
CA ALA A 29 16.85 8.61 27.11
C ALA A 29 15.62 9.37 26.60
N ALA A 30 15.81 10.26 25.63
CA ALA A 30 14.79 11.17 25.14
C ALA A 30 14.86 11.29 23.61
N PRO A 31 13.70 11.39 22.92
CA PRO A 31 13.70 11.70 21.50
C PRO A 31 14.20 13.13 21.28
N SER A 32 14.98 13.33 20.20
CA SER A 32 15.44 14.65 19.77
C SER A 32 15.10 14.82 18.30
N LEU A 33 13.94 15.43 18.03
CA LEU A 33 13.48 15.64 16.67
C LEU A 33 13.99 16.96 16.10
N SER A 34 14.50 16.90 14.88
CA SER A 34 14.67 18.05 13.99
C SER A 34 13.80 17.85 12.75
N ALA A 35 13.47 18.95 12.04
CA ALA A 35 12.68 18.88 10.82
C ALA A 35 13.25 19.82 9.74
N ALA A 36 13.31 19.32 8.51
CA ALA A 36 13.79 20.09 7.37
C ALA A 36 12.68 20.21 6.33
N PHE A 37 12.44 21.44 5.86
CA PHE A 37 11.53 21.71 4.74
C PHE A 37 12.30 21.70 3.42
N ALA A 38 11.69 21.11 2.39
CA ALA A 38 12.11 21.24 1.02
C ALA A 38 10.89 21.38 0.10
N GLN A 39 11.01 22.18 -0.96
CA GLN A 39 10.05 22.12 -2.06
C GLN A 39 10.38 20.90 -2.93
N SER A 40 9.42 20.00 -3.10
CA SER A 40 9.55 18.81 -3.94
C SER A 40 9.22 19.08 -5.41
N SER A 41 8.37 20.08 -5.68
CA SER A 41 7.97 20.52 -7.02
C SER A 41 7.43 21.95 -6.96
N SER A 42 7.34 22.65 -8.10
CA SER A 42 6.75 24.00 -8.18
C SER A 42 6.05 24.23 -9.53
N TRP A 43 4.97 25.00 -9.52
CA TRP A 43 4.25 25.47 -10.72
C TRP A 43 3.81 26.93 -10.53
N ASP A 44 3.25 27.56 -11.56
CA ASP A 44 2.97 29.01 -11.58
C ASP A 44 2.11 29.52 -10.41
N SER A 45 1.23 28.66 -9.88
CA SER A 45 0.26 29.01 -8.85
C SER A 45 0.48 28.29 -7.51
N GLY A 46 1.57 27.55 -7.33
CA GLY A 46 1.75 26.73 -6.13
C GLY A 46 3.01 25.86 -6.12
N TYR A 47 3.17 25.06 -5.07
CA TYR A 47 4.28 24.12 -4.97
C TYR A 47 3.93 22.89 -4.13
N GLY A 48 4.67 21.81 -4.36
CA GLY A 48 4.72 20.66 -3.46
C GLY A 48 5.79 20.89 -2.39
N GLY A 49 5.42 20.79 -1.13
CA GLY A 49 6.29 20.93 0.04
C GLY A 49 6.43 19.61 0.77
N LYS A 50 7.63 19.32 1.28
CA LYS A 50 7.94 18.12 2.06
C LYS A 50 8.68 18.51 3.33
N TYR A 51 8.26 17.95 4.45
CA TYR A 51 9.04 17.95 5.68
C TYR A 51 9.65 16.58 5.93
N THR A 52 10.94 16.58 6.30
CA THR A 52 11.66 15.39 6.76
C THR A 52 12.05 15.58 8.21
N LEU A 53 11.48 14.75 9.09
CA LEU A 53 11.79 14.70 10.50
C LEU A 53 12.90 13.68 10.74
N THR A 54 13.87 14.01 11.58
CA THR A 54 14.97 13.11 11.98
C THR A 54 15.04 13.03 13.49
N ASN A 55 15.18 11.83 14.06
CA ASN A 55 15.40 11.65 15.49
C ASN A 55 16.88 11.41 15.78
N ALA A 56 17.56 12.43 16.30
CA ALA A 56 18.96 12.35 16.74
C ALA A 56 19.11 11.94 18.21
N GLY A 57 17.99 11.70 18.91
CA GLY A 57 17.97 11.24 20.29
C GLY A 57 18.22 9.74 20.42
N ASP A 58 18.20 9.27 21.66
CA ASP A 58 18.47 7.88 22.05
C ASP A 58 17.20 7.11 22.48
N ALA A 59 16.02 7.76 22.44
CA ALA A 59 14.72 7.12 22.60
C ALA A 59 13.81 7.32 21.37
N ASN A 60 12.81 6.43 21.21
CA ASN A 60 11.79 6.58 20.17
C ASN A 60 10.94 7.83 20.42
N SER A 61 10.70 8.63 19.37
CA SER A 61 9.54 9.52 19.36
C SER A 61 8.33 8.67 19.00
N THR A 62 7.22 8.74 19.73
CA THR A 62 5.99 7.97 19.43
C THR A 62 4.93 8.81 18.71
N GLN A 63 5.11 10.13 18.70
CA GLN A 63 4.29 11.11 18.02
C GLN A 63 5.17 12.29 17.60
N TRP A 64 4.69 13.09 16.65
CA TRP A 64 5.32 14.35 16.32
C TRP A 64 4.26 15.38 15.92
N THR A 65 4.57 16.65 16.19
CA THR A 65 3.79 17.81 15.82
C THR A 65 4.73 18.80 15.14
N ILE A 66 4.35 19.27 13.96
CA ILE A 66 5.04 20.31 13.20
C ILE A 66 4.10 21.51 13.09
N GLU A 67 4.56 22.68 13.52
CA GLU A 67 3.81 23.92 13.45
C GLU A 67 4.60 24.96 12.64
N PHE A 68 3.94 25.66 11.71
CA PHE A 68 4.55 26.71 10.89
C PHE A 68 3.48 27.67 10.36
N ASP A 69 3.90 28.84 9.89
CA ASP A 69 3.05 29.83 9.24
C ASP A 69 3.32 29.90 7.74
N LEU A 70 2.26 30.07 6.94
CA LEU A 70 2.37 30.42 5.52
C LEU A 70 2.00 31.89 5.30
N PRO A 71 2.73 32.64 4.46
CA PRO A 71 2.37 34.02 4.13
C PRO A 71 0.95 34.15 3.54
N GLU A 72 0.32 35.31 3.74
CA GLU A 72 -0.97 35.61 3.11
C GLU A 72 -0.91 35.40 1.58
N GLY A 73 -1.98 34.89 0.99
CA GLY A 73 -2.01 34.48 -0.41
C GLY A 73 -1.38 33.10 -0.66
N THR A 74 -0.88 32.42 0.38
CA THR A 74 -0.47 31.02 0.30
C THR A 74 -1.24 30.15 1.30
N ALA A 75 -1.81 29.04 0.83
CA ALA A 75 -2.54 28.09 1.64
C ALA A 75 -2.30 26.65 1.21
N ILE A 76 -2.26 25.73 2.17
CA ILE A 76 -2.21 24.29 1.87
C ILE A 76 -3.57 23.86 1.32
N THR A 77 -3.55 23.21 0.16
CA THR A 77 -4.74 22.69 -0.53
C THR A 77 -4.92 21.20 -0.29
N THR A 78 -3.83 20.45 -0.24
CA THR A 78 -3.84 19.01 0.08
C THR A 78 -2.62 18.66 0.93
N SER A 79 -2.72 17.62 1.76
CA SER A 79 -1.61 17.10 2.57
C SER A 79 -1.73 15.60 2.73
N TRP A 80 -0.61 14.90 2.81
CA TRP A 80 -0.55 13.44 2.93
C TRP A 80 0.48 13.03 3.98
N SER A 81 0.35 11.80 4.49
CA SER A 81 1.13 11.32 5.65
C SER A 81 1.03 12.26 6.86
N SER A 82 -0.08 12.99 6.98
CA SER A 82 -0.30 13.97 8.04
C SER A 82 -1.76 14.16 8.39
N VAL A 83 -2.03 14.58 9.64
CA VAL A 83 -3.29 15.20 10.06
C VAL A 83 -3.04 16.68 10.23
N LEU A 84 -3.73 17.52 9.45
CA LEU A 84 -3.48 18.96 9.37
C LEU A 84 -4.68 19.74 9.93
N THR A 85 -4.38 20.71 10.80
CA THR A 85 -5.33 21.73 11.27
C THR A 85 -4.78 23.13 10.99
N ARG A 86 -5.67 24.09 10.72
CA ARG A 86 -5.30 25.46 10.33
C ARG A 86 -6.11 26.48 11.12
N THR A 87 -5.44 27.50 11.64
CA THR A 87 -6.08 28.71 12.22
C THR A 87 -5.45 29.95 11.58
N GLY A 88 -6.19 30.65 10.72
CA GLY A 88 -5.63 31.76 9.96
C GLY A 88 -4.49 31.29 9.05
N GLN A 89 -3.28 31.83 9.23
CA GLN A 89 -2.09 31.43 8.47
C GLN A 89 -1.21 30.39 9.19
N HIS A 90 -1.64 29.98 10.38
CA HIS A 90 -0.92 29.01 11.21
C HIS A 90 -1.39 27.58 10.91
N TYR A 91 -0.44 26.70 10.64
CA TYR A 91 -0.65 25.29 10.33
C TYR A 91 -0.04 24.43 11.42
N LYS A 92 -0.85 23.49 11.92
CA LYS A 92 -0.43 22.44 12.84
C LYS A 92 -0.63 21.08 12.20
N VAL A 93 0.46 20.34 12.06
CA VAL A 93 0.53 19.07 11.37
C VAL A 93 1.00 17.98 12.33
N THR A 94 0.24 16.91 12.48
CA THR A 94 0.61 15.74 13.30
C THR A 94 0.71 14.48 12.45
N ASN A 95 1.30 13.43 13.01
CA ASN A 95 1.45 12.14 12.34
C ASN A 95 0.11 11.52 11.91
N ALA A 96 0.11 10.82 10.76
CA ALA A 96 -1.04 10.07 10.22
C ALA A 96 -1.18 8.68 10.88
N GLY A 97 -0.87 8.56 12.17
CA GLY A 97 -0.83 7.28 12.88
C GLY A 97 0.41 6.45 12.55
N PHE A 98 0.57 5.98 11.30
CA PHE A 98 1.62 5.03 10.91
C PHE A 98 3.04 5.60 10.99
N ASN A 99 3.21 6.89 10.76
CA ASN A 99 4.51 7.57 10.77
C ASN A 99 4.82 8.29 12.08
N GLY A 100 4.07 8.01 13.16
CA GLY A 100 4.29 8.65 14.46
C GLY A 100 5.56 8.18 15.17
N THR A 101 5.91 6.90 15.01
CA THR A 101 7.10 6.33 15.66
C THR A 101 8.37 6.61 14.86
N VAL A 102 9.25 7.46 15.39
CA VAL A 102 10.58 7.74 14.82
C VAL A 102 11.64 7.20 15.78
N LYS A 103 12.28 6.08 15.41
CA LYS A 103 13.35 5.45 16.20
C LYS A 103 14.61 6.35 16.23
N PRO A 104 15.52 6.18 17.22
CA PRO A 104 16.86 6.76 17.17
C PRO A 104 17.53 6.55 15.81
N GLY A 105 18.03 7.63 15.20
CA GLY A 105 18.61 7.65 13.85
C GLY A 105 17.60 7.50 12.70
N GLY A 106 16.31 7.35 13.00
CA GLY A 106 15.25 7.19 12.03
C GLY A 106 14.69 8.51 11.50
N THR A 107 13.87 8.40 10.45
CA THR A 107 13.21 9.54 9.80
C THR A 107 11.72 9.29 9.60
N ALA A 108 10.94 10.37 9.61
CA ALA A 108 9.54 10.39 9.13
C ALA A 108 9.35 11.54 8.16
N THR A 109 8.38 11.43 7.26
CA THR A 109 8.09 12.48 6.28
C THR A 109 6.60 12.72 6.16
N PHE A 110 6.24 13.95 5.80
CA PHE A 110 4.93 14.29 5.27
C PHE A 110 5.07 15.32 4.16
N GLY A 111 4.05 15.42 3.31
CA GLY A 111 4.03 16.37 2.23
C GLY A 111 2.70 17.10 2.11
N PHE A 112 2.72 18.19 1.34
CA PHE A 112 1.56 19.02 1.09
C PHE A 112 1.69 19.78 -0.22
N ASN A 113 0.57 20.16 -0.83
CA ASN A 113 0.53 21.10 -1.93
C ASN A 113 -0.02 22.44 -1.46
N THR A 114 0.48 23.54 -2.03
CA THR A 114 -0.04 24.88 -1.80
C THR A 114 -0.70 25.47 -3.02
N ALA A 115 -1.69 26.33 -2.79
CA ALA A 115 -2.03 27.43 -3.70
C ALA A 115 -1.31 28.68 -3.17
N GLY A 116 -0.46 29.30 -3.98
CA GLY A 116 0.46 30.39 -3.60
C GLY A 116 1.91 29.93 -3.41
N LEU A 117 2.84 30.89 -3.55
CA LEU A 117 4.29 30.64 -3.59
C LEU A 117 5.04 30.98 -2.28
N GLY A 118 4.33 31.38 -1.23
CA GLY A 118 4.90 31.70 0.07
C GLY A 118 5.43 30.46 0.79
N LEU A 119 6.65 30.52 1.32
CA LEU A 119 7.29 29.39 2.00
C LEU A 119 6.95 29.34 3.50
N PRO A 120 7.04 28.16 4.15
CA PRO A 120 6.84 28.04 5.58
C PRO A 120 7.83 28.88 6.38
N THR A 121 7.32 29.55 7.41
CA THR A 121 8.12 30.32 8.38
C THR A 121 7.75 29.88 9.80
N GLY A 122 8.62 30.17 10.78
CA GLY A 122 8.31 29.86 12.19
C GLY A 122 8.21 28.37 12.53
N CYS A 123 8.87 27.49 11.77
CA CYS A 123 8.78 26.05 11.97
C CYS A 123 9.21 25.61 13.38
N THR A 124 8.32 24.88 14.07
CA THR A 124 8.65 24.12 15.28
C THR A 124 8.30 22.64 15.12
N VAL A 125 9.08 21.76 15.75
CA VAL A 125 8.84 20.33 15.91
C VAL A 125 8.73 20.03 17.39
N ASN A 126 7.58 19.50 17.82
CA ASN A 126 7.23 19.28 19.24
C ASN A 126 7.51 20.51 20.12
N GLY A 127 7.21 21.71 19.61
CA GLY A 127 7.41 22.99 20.29
C GLY A 127 8.86 23.51 20.31
N SER A 128 9.83 22.75 19.78
CA SER A 128 11.22 23.20 19.61
C SER A 128 11.46 23.71 18.19
N PRO A 129 12.32 24.72 17.96
CA PRO A 129 12.65 25.16 16.60
C PRO A 129 13.16 24.00 15.73
N CYS A 130 12.74 23.93 14.47
CA CYS A 130 13.03 22.78 13.58
C CYS A 130 14.52 22.50 13.31
N GLY A 131 15.44 23.39 13.70
CA GLY A 131 16.86 23.07 13.90
C GLY A 131 17.75 22.93 12.65
N GLY A 132 17.19 23.01 11.44
CA GLY A 132 17.94 23.21 10.19
C GLY A 132 17.72 24.64 9.68
N GLY A 133 18.76 25.31 9.19
CA GLY A 133 18.77 26.74 8.85
C GLY A 133 17.65 27.21 7.91
N ALA A 134 17.51 28.53 7.80
CA ALA A 134 16.62 29.23 6.87
C ALA A 134 16.53 28.52 5.50
N PRO A 135 15.38 28.58 4.79
CA PRO A 135 15.21 27.92 3.50
C PRO A 135 16.39 28.29 2.60
N THR A 136 17.27 27.31 2.35
CA THR A 136 18.35 27.47 1.39
C THR A 136 17.71 27.50 0.02
N THR A 137 17.52 28.70 -0.52
CA THR A 137 17.42 28.89 -1.96
C THR A 137 18.79 28.51 -2.52
N THR A 138 18.87 27.39 -3.24
CA THR A 138 20.03 27.16 -4.10
C THR A 138 20.00 28.28 -5.14
N ALA A 139 20.94 29.22 -5.02
CA ALA A 139 21.07 30.34 -5.94
C ALA A 139 21.30 29.82 -7.36
N SER A 140 20.46 30.31 -8.27
CA SER A 140 20.63 30.19 -9.72
C SER A 140 21.98 30.79 -10.15
N PRO A 141 22.77 30.13 -11.03
CA PRO A 141 24.01 30.71 -11.51
C PRO A 141 23.75 31.97 -12.35
N THR A 142 24.56 33.00 -12.12
CA THR A 142 24.53 34.29 -12.79
C THR A 142 24.59 34.15 -14.31
N THR A 143 23.70 34.89 -14.99
CA THR A 143 23.62 35.08 -16.43
C THR A 143 24.96 35.56 -17.01
N THR A 144 25.70 34.64 -17.64
CA THR A 144 26.69 35.01 -18.65
C THR A 144 25.97 34.98 -20.00
N THR A 145 25.95 36.11 -20.70
CA THR A 145 25.41 36.24 -22.05
C THR A 145 26.17 35.34 -23.01
N THR A 146 25.65 34.14 -23.26
CA THR A 146 26.11 33.25 -24.32
C THR A 146 24.92 32.60 -25.00
N SER A 147 24.97 32.64 -26.33
CA SER A 147 23.93 32.32 -27.31
C SER A 147 23.13 31.06 -27.01
N LYS A 148 21.79 31.19 -27.12
CA LYS A 148 20.78 30.13 -27.32
C LYS A 148 21.36 28.77 -27.73
N PRO A 149 21.35 27.76 -26.83
CA PRO A 149 21.31 26.34 -27.19
C PRO A 149 19.90 25.94 -27.68
N PRO A 150 19.80 24.92 -28.54
CA PRO A 150 18.67 24.73 -29.44
C PRO A 150 17.41 24.30 -28.69
N THR A 151 16.27 24.71 -29.26
CA THR A 151 14.94 24.16 -29.00
C THR A 151 15.03 22.63 -28.93
N THR A 152 14.82 22.04 -27.75
CA THR A 152 14.59 20.60 -27.63
C THR A 152 13.27 20.34 -28.35
N THR A 153 13.37 19.91 -29.61
CA THR A 153 12.27 19.22 -30.27
C THR A 153 11.92 18.03 -29.40
N THR A 154 10.74 18.08 -28.77
CA THR A 154 10.05 16.93 -28.22
C THR A 154 9.90 15.93 -29.35
N THR A 155 10.88 15.04 -29.51
CA THR A 155 10.76 13.92 -30.40
C THR A 155 9.93 12.91 -29.65
N THR A 156 8.70 12.68 -30.13
CA THR A 156 7.89 11.55 -29.70
C THR A 156 8.78 10.30 -29.76
N PRO A 157 8.95 9.54 -28.67
CA PRO A 157 9.73 8.32 -28.70
C PRO A 157 9.12 7.38 -29.75
N SER A 158 9.88 7.09 -30.81
CA SER A 158 9.46 6.25 -31.94
C SER A 158 10.41 5.07 -32.01
N GLY A 159 9.88 3.87 -31.79
CA GLY A 159 10.62 2.61 -31.76
C GLY A 159 9.86 1.55 -30.98
N ASP A 160 10.20 0.28 -31.23
CA ASP A 160 9.64 -0.87 -30.52
C ASP A 160 9.95 -0.84 -29.01
N VAL A 161 11.01 -0.11 -28.62
CA VAL A 161 11.40 0.11 -27.22
C VAL A 161 11.62 1.59 -26.95
N VAL A 162 11.06 2.08 -25.84
CA VAL A 162 11.20 3.45 -25.31
C VAL A 162 11.87 3.37 -23.95
N GLU A 163 13.12 3.84 -23.86
CA GLU A 163 13.79 4.02 -22.56
C GLU A 163 13.23 5.25 -21.85
N VAL A 164 13.02 5.14 -20.54
CA VAL A 164 12.65 6.28 -19.69
C VAL A 164 13.46 6.24 -18.40
N ASP A 165 14.02 7.38 -18.00
CA ASP A 165 14.75 7.54 -16.73
C ASP A 165 14.12 8.59 -15.81
N THR A 166 13.10 9.32 -16.29
CA THR A 166 12.32 10.27 -15.49
C THR A 166 10.81 10.00 -15.51
N ALA A 167 10.10 10.55 -14.51
CA ALA A 167 8.64 10.51 -14.44
C ALA A 167 7.97 11.18 -15.66
N ALA A 168 8.52 12.30 -16.14
CA ALA A 168 7.97 13.02 -17.30
C ALA A 168 8.10 12.23 -18.61
N GLU A 169 9.21 11.50 -18.78
CA GLU A 169 9.40 10.59 -19.91
C GLU A 169 8.45 9.40 -19.84
N LEU A 170 8.29 8.79 -18.66
CA LEU A 170 7.32 7.72 -18.46
C LEU A 170 5.89 8.18 -18.79
N GLN A 171 5.47 9.33 -18.28
CA GLN A 171 4.17 9.92 -18.60
C GLN A 171 3.98 10.16 -20.10
N SER A 172 5.00 10.70 -20.77
CA SER A 172 4.98 10.93 -22.22
C SER A 172 4.91 9.63 -23.01
N ALA A 173 5.67 8.61 -22.59
CA ALA A 173 5.67 7.29 -23.21
C ALA A 173 4.32 6.59 -23.06
N LEU A 174 3.70 6.62 -21.88
CA LEU A 174 2.37 6.06 -21.64
C LEU A 174 1.29 6.73 -22.50
N ALA A 175 1.36 8.07 -22.65
CA ALA A 175 0.43 8.82 -23.48
C ALA A 175 0.58 8.52 -24.98
N ALA A 176 1.81 8.25 -25.43
CA ALA A 176 2.15 7.98 -26.82
C ALA A 176 2.17 6.49 -27.19
N ALA A 177 1.93 5.60 -26.22
CA ALA A 177 2.11 4.16 -26.39
C ALA A 177 1.32 3.58 -27.57
N SER A 178 1.93 2.60 -28.25
CA SER A 178 1.34 1.89 -29.38
C SER A 178 1.43 0.37 -29.21
N PRO A 179 0.50 -0.43 -29.76
CA PRO A 179 0.52 -1.89 -29.65
C PRO A 179 1.88 -2.50 -30.03
N GLY A 180 2.41 -3.38 -29.18
CA GLY A 180 3.71 -4.04 -29.36
C GLY A 180 4.90 -3.27 -28.79
N GLN A 181 4.71 -2.03 -28.34
CA GLN A 181 5.78 -1.21 -27.79
C GLN A 181 6.15 -1.63 -26.36
N THR A 182 7.43 -1.58 -26.05
CA THR A 182 7.98 -1.75 -24.70
C THR A 182 8.45 -0.41 -24.16
N ILE A 183 8.00 -0.02 -22.97
CA ILE A 183 8.52 1.12 -22.21
C ILE A 183 9.43 0.53 -21.12
N ARG A 184 10.72 0.83 -21.18
CA ARG A 184 11.72 0.28 -20.27
C ARG A 184 12.17 1.33 -19.26
N LEU A 185 11.91 1.05 -18.00
CA LEU A 185 12.27 1.91 -16.87
C LEU A 185 13.73 1.67 -16.49
N ALA A 186 14.50 2.75 -16.39
CA ALA A 186 15.75 2.74 -15.66
C ALA A 186 15.51 2.57 -14.14
N ALA A 187 16.54 2.15 -13.41
CA ALA A 187 16.48 2.20 -11.94
C ALA A 187 16.38 3.66 -11.47
N GLY A 188 15.52 3.92 -10.49
CA GLY A 188 15.26 5.28 -10.04
C GLY A 188 13.88 5.44 -9.43
N THR A 189 13.58 6.63 -8.93
CA THR A 189 12.26 6.98 -8.39
C THR A 189 11.51 7.85 -9.39
N TYR A 190 10.29 7.42 -9.72
CA TYR A 190 9.36 8.10 -10.61
C TYR A 190 8.23 8.65 -9.74
N LEU A 191 8.21 9.96 -9.50
CA LEU A 191 7.16 10.63 -8.73
C LEU A 191 6.12 11.25 -9.67
N GLY A 192 4.86 10.84 -9.54
CA GLY A 192 3.74 11.46 -10.24
C GLY A 192 2.60 10.49 -10.58
N SER A 193 1.64 10.99 -11.37
CA SER A 193 0.53 10.19 -11.89
C SER A 193 0.97 9.42 -13.14
N PHE A 194 0.75 8.10 -13.15
CA PHE A 194 1.08 7.22 -14.28
C PHE A 194 -0.18 6.53 -14.79
N VAL A 195 -0.71 7.02 -15.91
CA VAL A 195 -1.98 6.55 -16.48
C VAL A 195 -1.76 6.04 -17.91
N ALA A 196 -2.15 4.79 -18.14
CA ALA A 196 -2.16 4.15 -19.45
C ALA A 196 -3.60 4.06 -19.96
N MET A 197 -3.84 4.63 -21.15
CA MET A 197 -5.17 4.68 -21.79
C MET A 197 -5.18 4.15 -23.22
N LYS A 198 -4.04 3.68 -23.73
CA LYS A 198 -3.91 3.14 -25.09
C LYS A 198 -4.13 1.63 -25.04
N PRO A 199 -4.99 1.04 -25.87
CA PRO A 199 -5.15 -0.42 -25.89
C PRO A 199 -3.95 -1.08 -26.59
N GLY A 200 -3.46 -2.18 -26.02
CA GLY A 200 -2.69 -3.17 -26.77
C GLY A 200 -3.60 -4.13 -27.53
N THR A 201 -3.04 -5.20 -28.08
CA THR A 201 -3.81 -6.30 -28.68
C THR A 201 -3.24 -7.65 -28.28
N ALA A 202 -4.00 -8.73 -28.45
CA ALA A 202 -3.53 -10.08 -28.16
C ALA A 202 -2.23 -10.47 -28.90
N GLY A 203 -2.04 -9.98 -30.13
CA GLY A 203 -0.83 -10.23 -30.92
C GLY A 203 0.29 -9.20 -30.73
N ALA A 204 0.00 -8.09 -30.05
CA ALA A 204 0.92 -6.98 -29.83
C ALA A 204 0.57 -6.27 -28.51
N PRO A 205 0.83 -6.91 -27.35
CA PRO A 205 0.62 -6.27 -26.05
C PRO A 205 1.58 -5.10 -25.88
N ILE A 206 1.21 -4.12 -25.06
CA ILE A 206 2.08 -3.01 -24.66
C ILE A 206 2.75 -3.38 -23.34
N THR A 207 4.07 -3.21 -23.24
CA THR A 207 4.83 -3.63 -22.05
C THR A 207 5.41 -2.43 -21.31
N VAL A 208 5.31 -2.39 -19.99
CA VAL A 208 6.15 -1.56 -19.11
C VAL A 208 7.00 -2.50 -18.30
N THR A 209 8.32 -2.37 -18.39
CA THR A 209 9.27 -3.29 -17.74
C THR A 209 10.40 -2.53 -17.06
N GLY A 210 10.88 -3.02 -15.93
CA GLY A 210 12.00 -2.41 -15.21
C GLY A 210 12.53 -3.29 -14.09
N PRO A 211 13.71 -2.98 -13.54
CA PRO A 211 14.18 -3.64 -12.32
C PRO A 211 13.27 -3.25 -11.14
N SER A 212 13.28 -4.04 -10.07
CA SER A 212 12.54 -3.70 -8.83
C SER A 212 13.03 -2.40 -8.18
N THR A 213 14.21 -1.90 -8.56
CA THR A 213 14.74 -0.59 -8.16
C THR A 213 14.21 0.58 -9.02
N ALA A 214 13.37 0.32 -10.02
CA ALA A 214 12.51 1.33 -10.64
C ALA A 214 11.24 1.44 -9.78
N VAL A 215 11.07 2.56 -9.09
CA VAL A 215 10.08 2.75 -8.04
C VAL A 215 9.10 3.86 -8.44
N LEU A 216 7.84 3.49 -8.66
CA LEU A 216 6.76 4.42 -8.97
C LEU A 216 6.06 4.83 -7.67
N ILE A 217 5.93 6.15 -7.49
CA ILE A 217 5.31 6.77 -6.32
C ILE A 217 4.27 7.78 -6.80
N ASN A 218 3.06 7.68 -6.25
CA ASN A 218 2.01 8.69 -6.38
C ASN A 218 1.43 9.02 -5.01
N ASP A 219 2.07 9.94 -4.30
CA ASP A 219 1.88 10.19 -2.88
C ASP A 219 0.61 10.98 -2.51
N GLY A 220 -0.31 11.17 -3.44
CA GLY A 220 -1.69 11.47 -3.07
C GLY A 220 -2.57 11.93 -4.22
N PRO A 221 -3.90 11.75 -4.09
CA PRO A 221 -4.82 12.38 -5.01
C PRO A 221 -4.70 13.91 -4.91
N SER A 222 -4.86 14.59 -6.03
CA SER A 222 -4.85 16.05 -6.12
C SER A 222 -5.86 16.54 -7.14
N GLY A 223 -6.31 17.80 -7.02
CA GLY A 223 -7.38 18.35 -7.86
C GLY A 223 -8.79 17.92 -7.43
N GLU A 224 -9.78 18.28 -8.23
CA GLU A 224 -11.20 17.96 -7.96
C GLU A 224 -11.51 16.54 -8.44
N ALA A 225 -11.81 15.66 -7.48
CA ALA A 225 -12.12 14.27 -7.79
C ALA A 225 -13.48 14.16 -8.49
N PRO A 226 -13.57 13.44 -9.62
CA PRO A 226 -14.86 13.11 -10.20
C PRO A 226 -15.65 12.19 -9.27
N SER A 227 -16.98 12.24 -9.35
CA SER A 227 -17.87 11.37 -8.56
C SER A 227 -17.58 9.88 -8.80
N CYS A 228 -17.19 9.55 -10.03
CA CYS A 228 -16.66 8.26 -10.43
C CYS A 228 -15.25 8.41 -10.97
N PRO A 229 -14.24 7.76 -10.35
CA PRO A 229 -12.87 7.80 -10.83
C PRO A 229 -12.74 7.48 -12.33
N ALA A 230 -12.34 8.48 -13.11
CA ALA A 230 -11.94 8.37 -14.51
C ALA A 230 -10.84 9.40 -14.80
N PRO A 231 -9.87 9.12 -15.69
CA PRO A 231 -8.81 10.07 -16.01
C PRO A 231 -9.41 11.40 -16.44
N THR A 232 -9.14 12.44 -15.65
CA THR A 232 -9.73 13.77 -15.80
C THR A 232 -8.61 14.79 -15.74
N ALA A 233 -8.60 15.74 -16.68
CA ALA A 233 -7.54 16.75 -16.73
C ALA A 233 -7.52 17.57 -15.43
N GLY A 234 -6.33 17.73 -14.84
CA GLY A 234 -6.15 18.47 -13.59
C GLY A 234 -6.53 17.69 -12.32
N TRP A 235 -6.88 16.41 -12.44
CA TRP A 235 -7.10 15.52 -11.31
C TRP A 235 -6.09 14.37 -11.31
N ASP A 236 -5.53 14.10 -10.14
CA ASP A 236 -4.71 12.93 -9.86
C ASP A 236 -5.47 11.98 -8.94
N SER A 237 -5.47 10.71 -9.32
CA SER A 237 -6.12 9.62 -8.58
C SER A 237 -5.38 9.23 -7.30
N GLY A 238 -4.07 9.53 -7.23
CA GLY A 238 -3.19 8.96 -6.21
C GLY A 238 -2.81 7.50 -6.46
N TYR A 239 -3.10 6.95 -7.65
CA TYR A 239 -2.77 5.56 -7.98
C TYR A 239 -1.34 5.46 -8.49
N GLY A 240 -0.58 4.48 -8.02
CA GLY A 240 0.81 4.29 -8.42
C GLY A 240 0.96 3.85 -9.88
N PHE A 241 0.00 3.10 -10.43
CA PHE A 241 -0.14 2.88 -11.87
C PHE A 241 -1.61 2.62 -12.23
N TRP A 242 -2.15 3.31 -13.22
CA TRP A 242 -3.55 3.17 -13.62
C TRP A 242 -3.72 2.77 -15.08
N LEU A 243 -4.25 1.57 -15.30
CA LEU A 243 -4.74 1.11 -16.60
C LEU A 243 -6.23 1.48 -16.70
N TYR A 244 -6.60 2.38 -17.62
CA TYR A 244 -7.99 2.79 -17.81
C TYR A 244 -8.41 2.65 -19.27
N GLY A 245 -9.26 1.67 -19.56
CA GLY A 245 -9.61 1.34 -20.95
C GLY A 245 -8.43 0.81 -21.76
N ALA A 246 -7.48 0.15 -21.09
CA ALA A 246 -6.19 -0.23 -21.63
C ALA A 246 -5.98 -1.77 -21.56
N PRO A 247 -6.71 -2.55 -22.37
CA PRO A 247 -6.53 -3.99 -22.43
C PRO A 247 -5.16 -4.37 -23.03
N TYR A 248 -4.70 -5.59 -22.75
CA TYR A 248 -3.45 -6.17 -23.28
C TYR A 248 -2.18 -5.39 -22.91
N TRP A 249 -2.04 -5.06 -21.63
CA TRP A 249 -0.80 -4.50 -21.07
C TRP A 249 -0.06 -5.51 -20.22
N HIS A 250 1.26 -5.50 -20.31
CA HIS A 250 2.16 -6.24 -19.43
C HIS A 250 2.90 -5.25 -18.54
N LEU A 251 2.83 -5.44 -17.22
CA LEU A 251 3.56 -4.67 -16.21
C LEU A 251 4.55 -5.62 -15.53
N GLU A 252 5.85 -5.37 -15.68
CA GLU A 252 6.89 -6.37 -15.37
C GLU A 252 8.00 -5.81 -14.46
N GLY A 253 8.25 -6.48 -13.33
CA GLY A 253 9.47 -6.36 -12.52
C GLY A 253 9.60 -5.14 -11.59
N PHE A 254 9.00 -4.00 -11.92
CA PHE A 254 9.18 -2.75 -11.17
C PHE A 254 8.43 -2.70 -9.82
N THR A 255 8.71 -1.67 -9.02
CA THR A 255 8.05 -1.45 -7.73
C THR A 255 7.04 -0.31 -7.81
N VAL A 256 5.88 -0.48 -7.16
CA VAL A 256 4.92 0.58 -6.84
C VAL A 256 4.84 0.74 -5.33
N GLN A 257 5.02 1.95 -4.82
CA GLN A 257 4.90 2.22 -3.38
C GLN A 257 4.38 3.61 -3.07
N GLU A 258 4.05 3.85 -1.79
CA GLU A 258 3.71 5.17 -1.26
C GLU A 258 2.65 5.87 -2.10
N SER A 259 1.56 5.14 -2.35
CA SER A 259 0.45 5.58 -3.19
C SER A 259 -0.88 5.32 -2.50
N LYS A 260 -1.92 6.05 -2.91
CA LYS A 260 -3.28 5.83 -2.36
C LYS A 260 -3.74 4.39 -2.62
N LYS A 261 -3.64 3.98 -3.88
CA LYS A 261 -3.79 2.59 -4.34
C LYS A 261 -2.56 2.23 -5.15
N GLY A 262 -2.20 0.96 -5.22
CA GLY A 262 -1.05 0.53 -6.02
C GLY A 262 -1.36 0.54 -7.53
N ILE A 263 -1.67 -0.63 -8.07
CA ILE A 263 -2.01 -0.81 -9.50
C ILE A 263 -3.52 -0.97 -9.63
N VAL A 264 -4.16 -0.10 -10.42
CA VAL A 264 -5.60 -0.19 -10.70
C VAL A 264 -5.81 -0.49 -12.17
N ALA A 265 -6.63 -1.48 -12.47
CA ALA A 265 -7.06 -1.82 -13.83
C ALA A 265 -8.57 -1.62 -13.95
N ASP A 266 -8.99 -0.56 -14.63
CA ASP A 266 -10.38 -0.25 -14.95
C ASP A 266 -10.66 -0.56 -16.42
N ASN A 267 -11.61 -1.46 -16.70
CA ASN A 267 -11.99 -1.85 -18.07
C ASN A 267 -10.78 -2.19 -18.94
N SER A 268 -9.83 -2.91 -18.35
CA SER A 268 -8.51 -3.23 -18.91
C SER A 268 -8.31 -4.74 -18.83
N HIS A 269 -8.85 -5.42 -19.84
CA HIS A 269 -8.86 -6.88 -19.94
C HIS A 269 -7.51 -7.44 -20.39
N HIS A 270 -7.25 -8.72 -20.12
CA HIS A 270 -6.05 -9.43 -20.61
C HIS A 270 -4.75 -8.74 -20.21
N THR A 271 -4.73 -8.13 -19.04
CA THR A 271 -3.52 -7.49 -18.50
C THR A 271 -2.69 -8.53 -17.75
N VAL A 272 -1.37 -8.39 -17.79
CA VAL A 272 -0.42 -9.23 -17.08
C VAL A 272 0.37 -8.35 -16.13
N ILE A 273 0.35 -8.70 -14.86
CA ILE A 273 1.19 -8.09 -13.82
C ILE A 273 2.14 -9.18 -13.34
N ASP A 274 3.43 -9.02 -13.59
CA ASP A 274 4.43 -10.10 -13.43
C ASP A 274 5.67 -9.61 -12.70
N GLY A 275 6.03 -10.28 -11.60
CA GLY A 275 7.27 -9.98 -10.88
C GLY A 275 7.31 -8.59 -10.24
N VAL A 276 6.18 -7.88 -10.12
CA VAL A 276 6.15 -6.53 -9.53
C VAL A 276 6.17 -6.60 -8.01
N ARG A 277 6.64 -5.51 -7.40
CA ARG A 277 6.55 -5.33 -5.94
C ARG A 277 5.60 -4.19 -5.62
N VAL A 278 4.56 -4.44 -4.83
CA VAL A 278 3.61 -3.39 -4.41
C VAL A 278 3.59 -3.30 -2.90
N HIS A 279 3.98 -2.17 -2.32
CA HIS A 279 3.97 -2.03 -0.86
C HIS A 279 3.87 -0.61 -0.34
N ARG A 280 3.54 -0.46 0.95
CA ARG A 280 3.31 0.84 1.59
C ARG A 280 2.22 1.63 0.88
N ILE A 281 1.06 0.99 0.77
CA ILE A 281 -0.12 1.53 0.08
C ILE A 281 -1.16 1.94 1.12
N ASP A 282 -1.79 3.09 0.92
CA ASP A 282 -2.75 3.65 1.87
C ASP A 282 -4.06 2.84 1.94
N GLU A 283 -4.49 2.30 0.81
CA GLU A 283 -5.62 1.39 0.61
C GLU A 283 -5.12 0.08 -0.04
N GLU A 284 -5.77 -0.41 -1.10
CA GLU A 284 -5.49 -1.72 -1.71
C GLU A 284 -4.33 -1.69 -2.72
N ALA A 285 -3.56 -2.77 -2.76
CA ALA A 285 -2.37 -2.86 -3.61
C ALA A 285 -2.68 -3.07 -5.09
N VAL A 286 -3.52 -4.05 -5.45
CA VAL A 286 -3.88 -4.31 -6.85
C VAL A 286 -5.38 -4.46 -6.99
N HIS A 287 -6.02 -3.71 -7.87
CA HIS A 287 -7.46 -3.72 -8.05
C HIS A 287 -7.85 -3.94 -9.52
N PHE A 288 -8.48 -5.08 -9.79
CA PHE A 288 -9.15 -5.36 -11.07
C PHE A 288 -10.61 -4.94 -10.95
N ARG A 289 -10.95 -3.84 -11.61
CA ARG A 289 -12.24 -3.17 -11.49
C ARG A 289 -12.85 -2.92 -12.86
N ARG A 290 -14.14 -2.61 -12.89
CA ARG A 290 -14.85 -2.18 -14.10
C ARG A 290 -14.76 -3.20 -15.22
N SER A 291 -15.03 -4.44 -14.84
CA SER A 291 -14.99 -5.64 -15.67
C SER A 291 -13.65 -5.99 -16.28
N SER A 292 -12.52 -5.55 -15.71
CA SER A 292 -11.19 -5.99 -16.13
C SER A 292 -11.03 -7.51 -15.95
N ALA A 293 -11.36 -8.24 -17.01
CA ALA A 293 -11.47 -9.70 -17.04
C ALA A 293 -10.28 -10.35 -17.74
N ASP A 294 -10.10 -11.64 -17.51
CA ASP A 294 -9.09 -12.47 -18.19
C ASP A 294 -7.64 -11.98 -17.99
N SER A 295 -7.40 -11.24 -16.89
CA SER A 295 -6.08 -10.75 -16.51
C SER A 295 -5.38 -11.68 -15.52
N VAL A 296 -4.07 -11.52 -15.39
CA VAL A 296 -3.23 -12.32 -14.51
C VAL A 296 -2.36 -11.40 -13.66
N ILE A 297 -2.28 -11.68 -12.36
CA ILE A 297 -1.17 -11.23 -11.51
C ILE A 297 -0.38 -12.46 -11.05
N ARG A 298 0.93 -12.46 -11.31
CA ARG A 298 1.80 -13.57 -10.97
C ARG A 298 3.17 -13.17 -10.46
N ASP A 299 3.78 -14.08 -9.72
CA ASP A 299 5.18 -14.03 -9.26
C ASP A 299 5.54 -12.70 -8.55
N SER A 300 4.54 -12.00 -8.02
CA SER A 300 4.64 -10.65 -7.47
C SER A 300 4.65 -10.67 -5.95
N THR A 301 5.15 -9.60 -5.33
CA THR A 301 5.18 -9.45 -3.87
C THR A 301 4.32 -8.26 -3.43
N ILE A 302 3.40 -8.49 -2.49
CA ILE A 302 2.50 -7.47 -1.93
C ILE A 302 2.65 -7.44 -0.42
N SER A 303 2.80 -6.26 0.19
CA SER A 303 2.88 -6.12 1.66
C SER A 303 2.55 -4.70 2.11
N HIS A 304 2.24 -4.49 3.40
CA HIS A 304 2.05 -3.14 3.96
C HIS A 304 0.99 -2.31 3.21
N THR A 305 -0.24 -2.81 3.17
CA THR A 305 -1.41 -2.13 2.55
C THR A 305 -2.39 -1.67 3.63
N GLY A 306 -3.28 -0.75 3.31
CA GLY A 306 -4.22 -0.17 4.29
C GLY A 306 -3.56 0.73 5.33
N LEU A 307 -2.47 1.42 4.97
CA LEU A 307 -1.74 2.29 5.91
C LEU A 307 -2.54 3.50 6.38
N VAL A 308 -3.52 3.94 5.59
CA VAL A 308 -4.44 5.04 5.95
C VAL A 308 -5.83 4.51 6.25
N GLN A 309 -6.32 3.57 5.43
CA GLN A 309 -7.63 2.97 5.64
C GLN A 309 -7.52 1.45 5.65
N ALA A 310 -7.26 0.90 6.83
CA ALA A 310 -7.02 -0.53 7.04
C ALA A 310 -8.14 -1.42 6.47
N GLY A 311 -9.41 -1.01 6.59
CA GLY A 311 -10.54 -1.74 6.04
C GLY A 311 -10.70 -1.70 4.51
N TYR A 312 -9.84 -0.97 3.79
CA TYR A 312 -9.69 -1.00 2.32
C TYR A 312 -8.27 -1.43 1.94
N GLY A 313 -7.59 -2.15 2.83
CA GLY A 313 -6.18 -2.49 2.72
C GLY A 313 -5.94 -3.84 2.05
N GLU A 314 -6.72 -4.24 1.05
CA GLU A 314 -6.60 -5.56 0.45
C GLU A 314 -5.29 -5.70 -0.35
N GLY A 315 -4.75 -6.91 -0.40
CA GLY A 315 -3.61 -7.21 -1.28
C GLY A 315 -4.03 -7.16 -2.75
N VAL A 316 -4.97 -8.02 -3.11
CA VAL A 316 -5.57 -8.08 -4.46
C VAL A 316 -7.10 -8.01 -4.34
N TYR A 317 -7.72 -7.08 -5.05
CA TYR A 317 -9.15 -6.82 -5.03
C TYR A 317 -9.75 -7.15 -6.42
N LEU A 318 -10.67 -8.12 -6.47
CA LEU A 318 -11.28 -8.62 -7.71
C LEU A 318 -12.74 -8.19 -7.84
N GLY A 319 -13.04 -7.33 -8.81
CA GLY A 319 -14.36 -6.76 -9.05
C GLY A 319 -14.66 -5.57 -8.13
N SER A 320 -15.94 -5.32 -7.86
CA SER A 320 -16.35 -4.30 -6.88
C SER A 320 -17.56 -4.76 -6.09
N ALA A 321 -17.65 -4.31 -4.83
CA ALA A 321 -18.85 -4.48 -4.02
C ALA A 321 -20.08 -3.94 -4.77
N ASN A 322 -21.23 -4.57 -4.60
CA ASN A 322 -22.45 -4.25 -5.34
C ASN A 322 -22.92 -2.79 -5.15
N SER A 323 -22.59 -2.19 -4.01
CA SER A 323 -22.86 -0.79 -3.69
C SER A 323 -22.12 0.17 -4.62
N ASN A 324 -21.04 -0.29 -5.26
CA ASN A 324 -20.21 0.50 -6.17
C ASN A 324 -20.50 0.21 -7.65
N TRP A 325 -21.41 -0.71 -7.97
CA TRP A 325 -21.74 -1.06 -9.36
C TRP A 325 -22.37 0.09 -10.14
N ALA A 326 -23.02 1.05 -9.48
CA ALA A 326 -23.48 2.27 -10.14
C ALA A 326 -22.33 3.07 -10.77
N CYS A 327 -21.13 2.96 -10.19
CA CYS A 327 -19.94 3.67 -10.62
C CYS A 327 -19.02 2.82 -11.50
N HIS A 328 -18.79 1.58 -11.07
CA HIS A 328 -17.81 0.68 -11.68
C HIS A 328 -18.45 -0.43 -12.50
N GLY A 329 -19.77 -0.59 -12.49
CA GLY A 329 -20.45 -1.54 -13.34
C GLY A 329 -20.46 -1.08 -14.80
N ASN A 330 -20.03 -1.96 -15.70
CA ASN A 330 -20.01 -1.70 -17.15
C ASN A 330 -20.42 -2.92 -17.99
N SER A 331 -20.55 -4.11 -17.39
CA SER A 331 -21.03 -5.32 -18.05
C SER A 331 -22.40 -5.68 -17.51
N GLY A 332 -23.46 -5.20 -18.18
CA GLY A 332 -24.82 -5.35 -17.67
C GLY A 332 -25.08 -4.57 -16.37
N GLY A 333 -24.33 -3.49 -16.14
CA GLY A 333 -24.38 -2.71 -14.90
C GLY A 333 -23.64 -3.36 -13.72
N VAL A 334 -22.88 -4.41 -13.95
CA VAL A 334 -22.10 -5.14 -12.95
C VAL A 334 -20.60 -5.01 -13.27
N ASP A 335 -19.77 -5.02 -12.24
CA ASP A 335 -18.34 -5.21 -12.38
C ASP A 335 -18.04 -6.71 -12.38
N ARG A 336 -17.83 -7.25 -13.57
CA ARG A 336 -17.69 -8.70 -13.73
C ARG A 336 -16.30 -9.21 -13.39
N SER A 337 -15.26 -8.44 -13.70
CA SER A 337 -13.82 -8.77 -13.58
C SER A 337 -13.56 -10.28 -13.52
N ASP A 338 -14.11 -11.00 -14.51
CA ASP A 338 -14.23 -12.45 -14.48
C ASP A 338 -12.90 -13.10 -14.85
N ARG A 339 -12.71 -14.37 -14.45
CA ARG A 339 -11.59 -15.22 -14.89
C ARG A 339 -10.20 -14.61 -14.60
N ILE A 340 -10.10 -13.79 -13.57
CA ILE A 340 -8.82 -13.26 -13.10
C ILE A 340 -8.03 -14.39 -12.45
N GLN A 341 -6.73 -14.42 -12.72
CA GLN A 341 -5.81 -15.39 -12.16
C GLN A 341 -4.81 -14.70 -11.22
N VAL A 342 -4.69 -15.21 -9.99
CA VAL A 342 -3.74 -14.77 -8.98
C VAL A 342 -2.80 -15.94 -8.69
N LEU A 343 -1.58 -15.90 -9.23
CA LEU A 343 -0.71 -17.08 -9.38
C LEU A 343 0.67 -16.88 -8.73
N GLY A 344 1.07 -17.73 -7.79
CA GLY A 344 2.48 -17.76 -7.32
C GLY A 344 2.96 -16.50 -6.59
N ASN A 345 2.05 -15.65 -6.09
CA ASN A 345 2.41 -14.40 -5.43
C ASN A 345 2.78 -14.61 -3.95
N HIS A 346 3.56 -13.68 -3.40
CA HIS A 346 3.78 -13.57 -1.95
C HIS A 346 2.99 -12.37 -1.41
N ILE A 347 1.96 -12.63 -0.59
CA ILE A 347 1.05 -11.61 -0.07
C ILE A 347 1.16 -11.55 1.45
N GLY A 348 1.50 -10.38 1.97
CA GLY A 348 1.86 -10.15 3.36
C GLY A 348 3.38 -10.03 3.58
N PRO A 349 3.81 -9.71 4.82
CA PRO A 349 2.98 -9.36 5.97
C PRO A 349 2.37 -7.95 5.86
N TYR A 350 1.57 -7.60 6.85
CA TYR A 350 0.94 -6.29 7.04
C TYR A 350 0.04 -5.86 5.89
N VAL A 351 -0.65 -6.82 5.29
CA VAL A 351 -1.85 -6.52 4.50
C VAL A 351 -2.99 -6.36 5.49
N ALA A 352 -3.53 -5.15 5.60
CA ALA A 352 -4.42 -4.79 6.70
C ALA A 352 -5.85 -5.34 6.56
N ALA A 353 -6.28 -5.62 5.32
CA ALA A 353 -7.51 -6.36 5.03
C ALA A 353 -7.18 -7.79 4.55
N GLU A 354 -8.02 -8.39 3.71
CA GLU A 354 -7.73 -9.69 3.12
C GLU A 354 -6.52 -9.63 2.18
N GLY A 355 -5.76 -10.72 2.13
CA GLY A 355 -4.74 -10.92 1.10
C GLY A 355 -5.34 -10.85 -0.30
N ILE A 356 -6.48 -11.52 -0.51
CA ILE A 356 -7.27 -11.44 -1.73
C ILE A 356 -8.76 -11.32 -1.35
N ASP A 357 -9.44 -10.28 -1.83
CA ASP A 357 -10.90 -10.18 -1.70
C ASP A 357 -11.57 -10.33 -3.06
N VAL A 358 -12.35 -11.40 -3.21
CA VAL A 358 -13.09 -11.71 -4.43
C VAL A 358 -14.52 -11.22 -4.26
N LYS A 359 -14.90 -10.14 -4.95
CA LYS A 359 -16.24 -9.55 -4.82
C LYS A 359 -17.31 -10.36 -5.55
N GLU A 360 -18.52 -10.16 -5.06
CA GLU A 360 -19.75 -10.65 -5.67
C GLU A 360 -19.91 -10.20 -7.12
N GLY A 361 -20.65 -10.98 -7.89
CA GLY A 361 -20.83 -10.73 -9.32
C GLY A 361 -19.66 -11.18 -10.20
N THR A 362 -18.48 -11.48 -9.63
CA THR A 362 -17.34 -12.05 -10.37
C THR A 362 -17.38 -13.58 -10.42
N GLU A 363 -16.84 -14.17 -11.49
CA GLU A 363 -16.89 -15.61 -11.75
C GLU A 363 -15.59 -16.19 -12.30
N GLY A 364 -15.30 -17.43 -11.89
CA GLY A 364 -14.44 -18.35 -12.66
C GLY A 364 -12.95 -18.05 -12.63
N GLY A 365 -12.47 -17.27 -11.65
CA GLY A 365 -11.04 -17.02 -11.47
C GLY A 365 -10.28 -18.17 -10.82
N VAL A 366 -8.95 -18.05 -10.80
CA VAL A 366 -8.03 -19.03 -10.23
C VAL A 366 -7.11 -18.35 -9.23
N ILE A 367 -7.03 -18.88 -8.01
CA ILE A 367 -6.09 -18.46 -6.97
C ILE A 367 -5.19 -19.66 -6.70
N ARG A 368 -3.97 -19.66 -7.26
CA ARG A 368 -3.09 -20.83 -7.24
C ARG A 368 -1.67 -20.54 -6.78
N GLY A 369 -1.12 -21.38 -5.92
CA GLY A 369 0.31 -21.37 -5.61
C GLY A 369 0.80 -20.14 -4.84
N ASN A 370 -0.11 -19.30 -4.34
CA ASN A 370 0.26 -18.10 -3.59
C ASN A 370 0.69 -18.46 -2.17
N THR A 371 1.56 -17.63 -1.59
CA THR A 371 1.94 -17.67 -0.18
C THR A 371 1.32 -16.49 0.56
N PHE A 372 0.66 -16.76 1.68
CA PHE A 372 0.06 -15.76 2.55
C PHE A 372 0.76 -15.69 3.90
N ASP A 373 1.17 -14.49 4.27
CA ASP A 373 1.57 -14.13 5.64
C ASP A 373 0.47 -13.24 6.24
N GLY A 374 -0.33 -13.84 7.13
CA GLY A 374 -1.46 -13.17 7.77
C GLY A 374 -1.08 -12.23 8.91
N GLN A 375 0.21 -12.04 9.21
CA GLN A 375 0.61 -11.06 10.21
C GLN A 375 0.12 -9.66 9.82
N GLY A 376 -0.50 -8.94 10.74
CA GLY A 376 -0.93 -7.55 10.58
C GLY A 376 -2.34 -7.34 10.01
N VAL A 377 -3.09 -8.40 9.69
CA VAL A 377 -4.52 -8.29 9.35
C VAL A 377 -5.28 -7.58 10.49
N SER A 378 -6.09 -6.59 10.16
CA SER A 378 -6.63 -5.65 11.14
C SER A 378 -7.94 -6.09 11.80
N GLY A 379 -8.78 -6.89 11.12
CA GLY A 379 -10.15 -7.17 11.53
C GLY A 379 -11.16 -6.07 11.15
N GLN A 380 -10.73 -4.93 10.60
CA GLN A 380 -11.65 -3.87 10.18
C GLN A 380 -12.47 -4.33 8.97
N ASN A 381 -13.73 -3.89 8.88
CA ASN A 381 -14.67 -4.29 7.82
C ASN A 381 -14.86 -5.81 7.70
N SER A 382 -14.63 -6.57 8.77
CA SER A 382 -14.64 -8.04 8.80
C SER A 382 -13.46 -8.68 8.07
N ALA A 383 -12.40 -7.93 7.80
CA ALA A 383 -11.21 -8.49 7.19
C ALA A 383 -10.38 -9.27 8.20
N ASP A 384 -10.62 -10.58 8.26
CA ASP A 384 -10.06 -11.49 9.25
C ASP A 384 -9.60 -12.84 8.66
N SER A 385 -9.39 -12.89 7.33
CA SER A 385 -8.90 -14.08 6.62
C SER A 385 -7.85 -13.74 5.55
N TRP A 386 -7.16 -14.75 5.00
CA TRP A 386 -6.25 -14.51 3.87
C TRP A 386 -7.01 -14.25 2.58
N VAL A 387 -8.13 -14.95 2.38
CA VAL A 387 -8.95 -14.84 1.18
C VAL A 387 -10.42 -14.92 1.55
N ASP A 388 -11.20 -13.93 1.14
CA ASP A 388 -12.67 -13.99 1.21
C ASP A 388 -13.27 -14.09 -0.20
N VAL A 389 -14.13 -15.09 -0.40
CA VAL A 389 -14.72 -15.43 -1.69
C VAL A 389 -16.21 -15.14 -1.71
N LYS A 390 -16.58 -13.97 -2.22
CA LYS A 390 -17.96 -13.57 -2.53
C LYS A 390 -18.34 -13.88 -3.99
N GLY A 391 -17.36 -14.03 -4.87
CA GLY A 391 -17.53 -14.54 -6.24
C GLY A 391 -17.94 -16.02 -6.31
N PHE A 392 -18.10 -16.54 -7.52
CA PHE A 392 -18.58 -17.91 -7.73
C PHE A 392 -17.81 -18.69 -8.80
N GLY A 393 -17.76 -20.01 -8.67
CA GLY A 393 -17.03 -20.87 -9.61
C GLY A 393 -15.51 -20.72 -9.60
N TYR A 394 -14.92 -20.16 -8.54
CA TYR A 394 -13.48 -20.00 -8.40
C TYR A 394 -12.78 -21.31 -8.05
N VAL A 395 -11.52 -21.45 -8.48
CA VAL A 395 -10.62 -22.52 -8.06
C VAL A 395 -9.52 -21.94 -7.18
N ILE A 396 -9.42 -22.44 -5.94
CA ILE A 396 -8.44 -22.03 -4.94
C ILE A 396 -7.56 -23.24 -4.62
N GLU A 397 -6.34 -23.28 -5.13
CA GLU A 397 -5.52 -24.49 -5.01
C GLU A 397 -4.03 -24.28 -4.80
N ASP A 398 -3.40 -25.25 -4.15
CA ASP A 398 -1.95 -25.31 -3.92
C ASP A 398 -1.36 -24.06 -3.26
N ASN A 399 -2.19 -23.26 -2.57
CA ASN A 399 -1.72 -22.09 -1.83
C ASN A 399 -1.20 -22.50 -0.45
N THR A 400 -0.29 -21.70 0.11
CA THR A 400 0.22 -21.87 1.47
C THR A 400 -0.09 -20.62 2.28
N GLY A 401 -0.65 -20.77 3.47
CA GLY A 401 -0.95 -19.65 4.36
C GLY A 401 -0.43 -19.89 5.77
N THR A 402 0.11 -18.84 6.37
CA THR A 402 0.53 -18.83 7.78
C THR A 402 -0.03 -17.62 8.51
N PHE A 403 -0.27 -17.76 9.81
CA PHE A 403 -0.58 -16.64 10.68
C PHE A 403 0.35 -16.61 11.90
N ALA A 404 0.84 -15.41 12.20
CA ALA A 404 1.52 -15.08 13.44
C ALA A 404 1.05 -13.70 13.93
N SER A 405 0.96 -13.54 15.25
CA SER A 405 0.64 -12.26 15.88
C SER A 405 1.68 -11.18 15.52
N PRO A 406 1.31 -9.89 15.42
CA PRO A 406 0.00 -9.29 15.70
C PRO A 406 -1.02 -9.48 14.56
N GLY A 407 -2.30 -9.33 14.89
CA GLY A 407 -3.39 -9.28 13.92
C GLY A 407 -4.69 -9.87 14.48
N THR A 408 -5.82 -9.55 13.82
CA THR A 408 -7.12 -10.17 14.04
C THR A 408 -7.34 -11.17 12.93
N PHE A 409 -7.40 -12.46 13.26
CA PHE A 409 -7.49 -13.54 12.28
C PHE A 409 -8.44 -14.63 12.75
N VAL A 410 -9.42 -14.96 11.91
CA VAL A 410 -10.50 -15.89 12.23
C VAL A 410 -10.45 -17.13 11.37
N ASN A 411 -10.21 -17.06 10.06
CA ASN A 411 -10.10 -18.25 9.19
C ASN A 411 -9.03 -18.09 8.11
N GLY A 412 -8.57 -19.20 7.52
CA GLY A 412 -7.66 -19.13 6.37
C GLY A 412 -8.34 -18.57 5.11
N TYR A 413 -9.42 -19.23 4.70
CA TYR A 413 -10.26 -18.90 3.55
C TYR A 413 -11.70 -18.83 4.01
N GLU A 414 -12.46 -17.88 3.46
CA GLU A 414 -13.88 -17.73 3.72
C GLU A 414 -14.71 -17.60 2.45
N THR A 415 -16.01 -17.84 2.58
CA THR A 415 -16.99 -17.53 1.55
C THR A 415 -18.07 -16.63 2.11
N HIS A 416 -18.64 -15.76 1.29
CA HIS A 416 -19.82 -15.00 1.67
C HIS A 416 -20.85 -14.97 0.52
N ASN A 417 -22.13 -14.91 0.88
CA ASN A 417 -23.24 -14.97 -0.08
C ASN A 417 -24.09 -13.68 -0.02
N PRO A 418 -23.52 -12.51 -0.42
CA PRO A 418 -24.28 -11.27 -0.49
C PRO A 418 -25.37 -11.37 -1.57
N GLY A 419 -26.55 -10.83 -1.25
CA GLY A 419 -27.63 -10.68 -2.23
C GLY A 419 -27.33 -9.52 -3.17
N THR A 420 -27.58 -9.70 -4.47
CA THR A 420 -27.29 -8.70 -5.50
C THR A 420 -28.46 -8.52 -6.47
N THR A 421 -28.47 -7.38 -7.17
CA THR A 421 -29.35 -7.13 -8.33
C THR A 421 -28.47 -6.68 -9.50
N PRO A 422 -28.40 -7.43 -10.62
CA PRO A 422 -29.03 -8.73 -10.84
C PRO A 422 -28.53 -9.82 -9.87
N SER A 423 -29.33 -10.89 -9.72
CA SER A 423 -29.03 -11.99 -8.82
C SER A 423 -27.97 -12.92 -9.42
N PHE A 424 -27.01 -13.33 -8.59
CA PHE A 424 -25.94 -14.28 -8.93
C PHE A 424 -25.80 -15.34 -7.82
N PRO A 425 -25.21 -16.51 -8.12
CA PRO A 425 -24.91 -17.53 -7.11
C PRO A 425 -23.65 -17.15 -6.29
N ASN A 426 -23.61 -15.93 -5.75
CA ASN A 426 -22.45 -15.39 -5.02
C ASN A 426 -22.03 -16.33 -3.88
N GLY A 427 -20.72 -16.56 -3.76
CA GLY A 427 -20.11 -17.42 -2.76
C GLY A 427 -20.32 -18.92 -2.98
N CYS A 428 -20.79 -19.35 -4.16
CA CYS A 428 -21.13 -20.74 -4.46
C CYS A 428 -20.29 -21.36 -5.59
N GLY A 429 -20.27 -22.68 -5.67
CA GLY A 429 -19.59 -23.45 -6.72
C GLY A 429 -18.07 -23.33 -6.73
N ASN A 430 -17.48 -22.82 -5.65
CA ASN A 430 -16.05 -22.64 -5.51
C ASN A 430 -15.38 -23.96 -5.07
N VAL A 431 -14.12 -24.15 -5.44
CA VAL A 431 -13.36 -25.39 -5.20
C VAL A 431 -12.07 -25.10 -4.46
N TRP A 432 -11.82 -25.82 -3.37
CA TRP A 432 -10.55 -25.79 -2.64
C TRP A 432 -9.85 -27.14 -2.68
N ARG A 433 -8.58 -27.19 -3.09
CA ARG A 433 -7.77 -28.41 -3.08
C ARG A 433 -6.27 -28.13 -2.94
N GLY A 434 -5.52 -29.03 -2.30
CA GLY A 434 -4.05 -28.93 -2.21
C GLY A 434 -3.52 -27.76 -1.36
N ASN A 435 -4.38 -26.96 -0.72
CA ASN A 435 -3.93 -25.82 0.09
C ASN A 435 -3.31 -26.30 1.41
N LYS A 436 -2.32 -25.56 1.92
CA LYS A 436 -1.63 -25.83 3.19
C LYS A 436 -1.80 -24.65 4.13
N SER A 437 -2.45 -24.87 5.26
CA SER A 437 -2.79 -23.79 6.18
C SER A 437 -2.18 -24.01 7.56
N ASP A 438 -1.54 -22.98 8.09
CA ASP A 438 -1.14 -22.91 9.48
C ASP A 438 -1.78 -21.69 10.14
N LEU A 439 -2.77 -21.93 11.00
CA LEU A 439 -3.65 -20.87 11.51
C LEU A 439 -3.15 -20.21 12.81
N GLY A 440 -1.88 -20.43 13.16
CA GLY A 440 -1.24 -19.67 14.23
C GLY A 440 -1.70 -20.02 15.65
N GLY A 441 -2.59 -21.00 15.82
CA GLY A 441 -3.21 -21.35 17.10
C GLY A 441 -4.45 -20.52 17.45
N VAL A 442 -4.87 -19.58 16.57
CA VAL A 442 -6.00 -18.67 16.82
C VAL A 442 -7.11 -18.80 15.78
N GLY A 443 -6.77 -19.14 14.52
CA GLY A 443 -7.77 -19.29 13.48
C GLY A 443 -8.64 -20.53 13.68
N GLN A 444 -9.93 -20.38 13.38
CA GLN A 444 -10.99 -21.35 13.61
C GLN A 444 -10.92 -22.50 12.59
N TYR A 445 -11.13 -22.19 11.31
CA TYR A 445 -11.08 -23.15 10.21
C TYR A 445 -10.07 -22.72 9.16
N ALA A 446 -9.45 -23.69 8.48
CA ALA A 446 -8.68 -23.35 7.28
C ALA A 446 -9.61 -22.84 6.20
N ILE A 447 -10.74 -23.52 5.95
CA ILE A 447 -11.73 -23.14 4.95
C ILE A 447 -13.10 -23.07 5.59
N LYS A 448 -13.65 -21.86 5.73
CA LYS A 448 -14.98 -21.62 6.29
C LYS A 448 -16.01 -21.41 5.17
N ILE A 449 -16.94 -22.35 5.03
CA ILE A 449 -18.12 -22.18 4.17
C ILE A 449 -19.26 -21.59 4.99
N THR A 450 -19.58 -20.33 4.76
CA THR A 450 -20.52 -19.56 5.58
C THR A 450 -21.98 -19.98 5.38
N SER A 451 -22.34 -20.44 4.18
CA SER A 451 -23.66 -21.02 3.93
C SER A 451 -23.62 -22.18 2.93
N THR A 452 -24.12 -23.33 3.34
CA THR A 452 -24.35 -24.48 2.45
C THR A 452 -25.74 -24.43 1.83
N SER A 453 -26.74 -23.95 2.56
CA SER A 453 -28.13 -23.90 2.10
C SER A 453 -28.35 -22.91 0.95
N LYS A 454 -27.61 -21.79 0.93
CA LYS A 454 -27.64 -20.83 -0.19
C LYS A 454 -26.96 -21.35 -1.47
N CYS A 455 -26.18 -22.41 -1.36
CA CYS A 455 -25.41 -22.99 -2.47
C CYS A 455 -25.88 -24.38 -2.86
N SER A 456 -27.13 -24.75 -2.56
CA SER A 456 -27.65 -26.10 -2.83
C SER A 456 -27.57 -26.52 -4.31
N GLU A 457 -27.77 -25.58 -5.22
CA GLU A 457 -27.70 -25.83 -6.68
C GLU A 457 -26.27 -25.90 -7.21
N ARG A 458 -25.33 -25.21 -6.55
CA ARG A 458 -23.91 -25.15 -6.91
C ARG A 458 -23.06 -25.21 -5.64
N PRO A 459 -22.92 -26.38 -5.00
CA PRO A 459 -22.24 -26.47 -3.72
C PRO A 459 -20.76 -26.13 -3.84
N ASN A 460 -20.23 -25.50 -2.81
CA ASN A 460 -18.79 -25.39 -2.62
C ASN A 460 -18.18 -26.76 -2.35
N VAL A 461 -16.99 -27.02 -2.90
CA VAL A 461 -16.31 -28.31 -2.78
C VAL A 461 -14.96 -28.13 -2.10
N VAL A 462 -14.78 -28.80 -0.96
CA VAL A 462 -13.50 -28.82 -0.22
C VAL A 462 -12.91 -30.22 -0.30
N TYR A 463 -11.76 -30.36 -0.94
CA TYR A 463 -11.08 -31.66 -1.07
C TYR A 463 -10.27 -32.02 0.17
N ALA A 464 -10.09 -33.33 0.41
CA ALA A 464 -9.27 -33.89 1.48
C ALA A 464 -7.77 -33.66 1.28
N SER A 465 -7.36 -33.22 0.07
CA SER A 465 -5.98 -32.82 -0.23
C SER A 465 -5.56 -31.50 0.43
N ASN A 466 -6.51 -30.73 1.01
CA ASN A 466 -6.16 -29.58 1.82
C ASN A 466 -5.65 -30.02 3.20
N THR A 467 -4.66 -29.31 3.75
CA THR A 467 -4.07 -29.62 5.05
C THR A 467 -4.16 -28.40 5.98
N VAL A 468 -4.32 -28.66 7.27
CA VAL A 468 -4.36 -27.63 8.29
C VAL A 468 -3.51 -28.02 9.50
N SER A 469 -2.86 -27.02 10.10
CA SER A 469 -2.19 -27.12 11.38
C SER A 469 -2.55 -25.93 12.26
N ARG A 470 -2.45 -26.11 13.58
CA ARG A 470 -2.73 -25.10 14.61
C ARG A 470 -4.05 -24.34 14.43
N ALA A 471 -5.08 -25.03 13.91
CA ALA A 471 -6.45 -24.54 13.88
C ALA A 471 -7.17 -24.86 15.19
N VAL A 472 -8.11 -23.99 15.59
CA VAL A 472 -8.95 -24.19 16.77
C VAL A 472 -10.01 -25.27 16.51
N ASN A 473 -10.67 -25.25 15.34
CA ASN A 473 -11.73 -26.21 15.02
C ASN A 473 -11.30 -27.26 14.00
N GLY A 474 -10.52 -26.88 12.98
CA GLY A 474 -9.96 -27.85 12.02
C GLY A 474 -9.96 -27.38 10.57
N LEU A 475 -10.08 -28.32 9.63
CA LEU A 475 -9.91 -28.05 8.21
C LEU A 475 -11.06 -27.22 7.64
N THR A 476 -12.30 -27.68 7.83
CA THR A 476 -13.49 -27.01 7.31
C THR A 476 -14.73 -27.40 8.11
N ASN A 477 -15.82 -26.65 7.93
CA ASN A 477 -17.12 -26.88 8.57
C ASN A 477 -18.13 -27.64 7.68
N VAL A 478 -17.67 -28.22 6.57
CA VAL A 478 -18.47 -29.02 5.63
C VAL A 478 -17.82 -30.38 5.36
N PRO A 479 -18.55 -31.38 4.85
CA PRO A 479 -17.94 -32.64 4.43
C PRO A 479 -16.87 -32.42 3.36
N VAL A 480 -15.76 -33.17 3.45
CA VAL A 480 -14.68 -33.14 2.46
C VAL A 480 -14.90 -34.16 1.35
N THR A 481 -14.48 -33.83 0.14
CA THR A 481 -14.41 -34.74 -1.00
C THR A 481 -13.06 -35.47 -1.02
N PRO A 482 -13.01 -36.80 -1.17
CA PRO A 482 -11.76 -37.58 -1.20
C PRO A 482 -10.75 -37.12 -2.26
#